data_AF-A0A0J7KP51-F1
#
_entry.id   AF-A0A0J7KP51-F1
#
_cell.length_a   1.000
_cell.length_b   1.000
_cell.length_c   1.000
_cell.angle_alpha   90.00
_cell.angle_beta   90.00
_cell.angle_gamma   90.00
#
_symmetry.space_group_name_H-M   'P 1'
#
loop_
_entity.id
_entity.type
_entity.pdbx_description
1 polymer ?
#
loop_
_entity_poly.entity_id
_entity_poly.type
_entity_poly.pdbx_seq_one_letter_code
_entity_poly.pdbx_strand_id
1 'polypeptide(L)'
;MVYFLASDVTIQDGCSKPILIENVLEQLNAALDPVLMRKTYKSGGILYIAIGEKSIEYNPCFRLYITTKLRNPHYSPEIFNKITLINSALTLEALDDQLLGIVVAKEQPDLQEKREYLIVQSALNSKTLKEVEDNILQILSASGVSILEDEKAIEILDSSKIISTDIKRKQVAARKTAKQIDEFRQNYRSIAKYSATLYYSIIDLSNINPMYQYSLSWFINLYVVSIDMANKSKNLERRLDFLRKTFTYNLYQNICRSLFDKNKVKKS
;
A
#
# COMPACT_ATOMS: atom_id res chain seq x y z
N MET A 1 7.94 -7.44 -5.53
CA MET A 1 8.49 -6.31 -6.31
C MET A 1 9.45 -5.63 -5.38
N VAL A 2 10.71 -5.55 -5.76
CA VAL A 2 11.72 -4.93 -4.91
C VAL A 2 12.06 -3.59 -5.56
N TYR A 3 11.88 -2.51 -4.81
CA TYR A 3 12.21 -1.16 -5.24
C TYR A 3 13.59 -0.82 -4.72
N PHE A 4 14.37 -0.13 -5.52
CA PHE A 4 15.55 0.55 -5.07
C PHE A 4 15.31 2.04 -5.07
N LEU A 5 15.64 2.67 -3.96
CA LEU A 5 15.86 4.12 -3.94
C LEU A 5 17.33 4.36 -4.26
N ALA A 6 17.59 4.86 -5.45
CA ALA A 6 18.82 5.56 -5.75
C ALA A 6 18.51 7.06 -5.60
N SER A 7 18.89 7.60 -4.46
CA SER A 7 18.65 8.99 -4.11
C SER A 7 19.49 9.94 -5.00
N ASP A 8 18.81 10.88 -5.66
CA ASP A 8 19.21 12.18 -6.23
C ASP A 8 20.37 12.28 -7.29
N VAL A 9 20.06 12.63 -8.57
CA VAL A 9 20.77 12.94 -9.88
C VAL A 9 19.84 13.19 -11.16
N THR A 10 19.37 14.39 -11.54
CA THR A 10 18.99 14.66 -12.96
C THR A 10 19.73 15.85 -13.46
N ILE A 11 19.90 15.70 -14.75
CA ILE A 11 20.82 16.25 -15.69
C ILE A 11 19.94 17.20 -16.52
N GLN A 12 20.12 18.48 -16.24
CA GLN A 12 19.62 19.67 -16.95
C GLN A 12 18.10 19.92 -17.00
N ASP A 13 17.78 21.12 -16.50
CA ASP A 13 16.62 22.00 -16.70
C ASP A 13 15.20 21.56 -16.29
N GLY A 14 14.63 22.35 -15.36
CA GLY A 14 13.18 22.58 -15.23
C GLY A 14 12.33 21.42 -14.68
N CYS A 15 12.06 21.46 -13.37
CA CYS A 15 11.15 20.53 -12.67
C CYS A 15 11.54 19.05 -12.84
N SER A 16 12.61 18.68 -12.15
CA SER A 16 13.26 17.36 -12.15
C SER A 16 12.25 16.20 -12.12
N LYS A 17 11.98 15.62 -13.30
CA LYS A 17 11.16 14.41 -13.42
C LYS A 17 11.94 13.25 -12.81
N PRO A 18 11.34 12.46 -11.90
CA PRO A 18 11.98 11.25 -11.39
C PRO A 18 12.19 10.26 -12.53
N ILE A 19 13.34 9.59 -12.55
CA ILE A 19 13.63 8.51 -13.51
C ILE A 19 13.31 7.17 -12.86
N LEU A 20 12.67 6.28 -13.62
CA LEU A 20 12.38 4.91 -13.24
C LEU A 20 13.07 3.96 -14.22
N ILE A 21 13.92 3.07 -13.73
CA ILE A 21 14.50 1.96 -14.49
C ILE A 21 13.72 0.70 -14.11
N GLU A 22 13.09 0.07 -15.10
CA GLU A 22 12.26 -1.10 -14.87
C GLU A 22 12.99 -2.42 -15.13
N ASN A 23 12.59 -3.44 -14.38
CA ASN A 23 12.98 -4.83 -14.59
C ASN A 23 14.50 -5.08 -14.61
N VAL A 24 15.22 -4.43 -13.70
CA VAL A 24 16.65 -4.71 -13.51
C VAL A 24 16.82 -6.10 -12.91
N LEU A 25 17.73 -6.87 -13.47
CA LEU A 25 18.06 -8.22 -13.00
C LEU A 25 19.02 -8.11 -11.80
N GLU A 26 19.94 -9.06 -11.66
CA GLU A 26 20.92 -9.08 -10.56
C GLU A 26 22.16 -8.22 -10.82
N GLN A 27 22.34 -7.76 -12.06
CA GLN A 27 23.46 -6.92 -12.48
C GLN A 27 23.00 -5.50 -12.79
N LEU A 28 23.73 -4.52 -12.22
CA LEU A 28 23.59 -3.10 -12.52
C LEU A 28 24.72 -2.69 -13.46
N ASN A 29 24.39 -1.87 -14.46
CA ASN A 29 25.38 -1.35 -15.40
C ASN A 29 26.34 -0.40 -14.64
N ALA A 30 27.65 -0.64 -14.73
CA ALA A 30 28.69 0.18 -14.12
C ALA A 30 28.66 1.64 -14.57
N ALA A 31 28.06 1.95 -15.73
CA ALA A 31 27.81 3.32 -16.16
C ALA A 31 26.94 4.13 -15.18
N LEU A 32 26.15 3.46 -14.34
CA LEU A 32 25.32 4.08 -13.31
C LEU A 32 26.10 4.33 -12.01
N ASP A 33 27.31 3.80 -11.82
CA ASP A 33 28.05 3.95 -10.57
C ASP A 33 28.29 5.39 -10.11
N PRO A 34 28.61 6.36 -11.00
CA PRO A 34 28.73 7.75 -10.60
C PRO A 34 27.43 8.27 -9.98
N VAL A 35 26.29 7.86 -10.55
CA VAL A 35 24.94 8.23 -10.11
C VAL A 35 24.60 7.56 -8.78
N LEU A 36 24.78 6.24 -8.69
CA LEU A 36 24.44 5.47 -7.48
C LEU A 36 25.31 5.87 -6.28
N MET A 37 26.59 6.18 -6.50
CA MET A 37 27.52 6.60 -5.46
C MET A 37 27.55 8.12 -5.22
N ARG A 38 26.77 8.91 -5.97
CA ARG A 38 26.78 10.38 -5.88
C ARG A 38 28.17 10.98 -6.03
N LYS A 39 28.93 10.55 -7.04
CA LYS A 39 30.28 11.07 -7.35
C LYS A 39 30.21 12.46 -8.00
N THR A 40 29.71 13.45 -7.25
CA THR A 40 29.57 14.84 -7.69
C THR A 40 30.79 15.67 -7.32
N TYR A 41 31.11 16.66 -8.14
CA TYR A 41 32.17 17.65 -7.87
C TYR A 41 31.66 19.06 -8.19
N LYS A 42 32.28 20.07 -7.58
CA LYS A 42 31.91 21.48 -7.83
C LYS A 42 32.86 22.10 -8.85
N SER A 43 32.31 22.79 -9.83
CA SER A 43 33.07 23.62 -10.78
C SER A 43 32.30 24.92 -11.00
N GLY A 44 32.96 26.07 -10.82
CA GLY A 44 32.30 27.38 -10.99
C GLY A 44 31.08 27.63 -10.08
N GLY A 45 31.02 26.99 -8.90
CA GLY A 45 29.89 27.09 -7.97
C GLY A 45 28.71 26.17 -8.27
N ILE A 46 28.72 25.50 -9.43
CA ILE A 46 27.69 24.55 -9.88
C ILE A 46 28.18 23.12 -9.57
N LEU A 47 27.25 22.23 -9.20
CA LEU A 47 27.53 20.81 -9.00
C LEU A 47 27.50 20.09 -10.35
N TYR A 48 28.48 19.24 -10.59
CA TYR A 48 28.58 18.40 -11.78
C TYR A 48 28.75 16.94 -11.38
N ILE A 49 28.38 16.04 -12.30
CA ILE A 49 28.61 14.60 -12.20
C ILE A 49 29.20 14.11 -13.52
N ALA A 50 30.23 13.27 -13.45
CA ALA A 50 30.85 12.67 -14.62
C ALA A 50 30.19 11.31 -14.92
N ILE A 51 29.63 11.16 -16.11
CA ILE A 51 29.05 9.89 -16.59
C ILE A 51 29.75 9.52 -17.89
N GLY A 52 30.61 8.50 -17.83
CA GLY A 52 31.53 8.19 -18.92
C GLY A 52 32.46 9.37 -19.20
N GLU A 53 32.48 9.84 -20.44
CA GLU A 53 33.31 10.99 -20.86
C GLU A 53 32.59 12.34 -20.73
N LYS A 54 31.30 12.34 -20.37
CA LYS A 54 30.49 13.57 -20.28
C LYS A 54 30.43 14.07 -18.86
N SER A 55 30.74 15.36 -18.68
CA SER A 55 30.43 16.11 -17.47
C SER A 55 29.07 16.78 -17.62
N ILE A 56 28.21 16.59 -16.63
CA ILE A 56 26.85 17.08 -16.68
C ILE A 56 26.49 17.76 -15.37
N GLU A 57 25.74 18.87 -15.46
CA GLU A 57 25.24 19.58 -14.29
C GLU A 57 24.33 18.68 -13.45
N TYR A 58 24.55 18.69 -12.14
CA TYR A 58 23.87 17.86 -11.16
C TYR A 58 22.85 18.69 -10.38
N ASN A 59 21.57 18.33 -10.50
CA ASN A 59 20.50 18.89 -9.69
C ASN A 59 20.30 18.08 -8.39
N PRO A 60 20.39 18.72 -7.20
CA PRO A 60 20.14 18.06 -5.92
C PRO A 60 18.74 17.47 -5.72
N CYS A 61 17.75 17.87 -6.54
CA CYS A 61 16.34 17.50 -6.36
C CYS A 61 15.88 16.24 -7.12
N PHE A 62 16.73 15.57 -7.89
CA PHE A 62 16.28 14.39 -8.63
C PHE A 62 15.96 13.19 -7.78
N ARG A 63 15.30 12.18 -8.38
CA ARG A 63 15.20 10.84 -7.81
C ARG A 63 15.34 9.77 -8.90
N LEU A 64 16.13 8.72 -8.63
CA LEU A 64 16.20 7.50 -9.44
C LEU A 64 15.54 6.36 -8.68
N TYR A 65 14.59 5.72 -9.33
CA TYR A 65 13.96 4.50 -8.86
C TYR A 65 14.38 3.35 -9.76
N ILE A 66 14.72 2.22 -9.16
CA ILE A 66 15.00 1.00 -9.92
C ILE A 66 14.03 -0.07 -9.42
N THR A 67 13.42 -0.81 -10.33
CA THR A 67 12.52 -1.90 -9.96
C THR A 67 13.00 -3.22 -10.50
N THR A 68 12.78 -4.28 -9.74
CA THR A 68 12.99 -5.66 -10.21
C THR A 68 11.74 -6.52 -9.99
N LYS A 69 11.53 -7.44 -10.92
CA LYS A 69 10.51 -8.48 -10.83
C LYS A 69 11.02 -9.75 -10.14
N LEU A 70 12.32 -9.83 -9.85
CA LEU A 70 12.91 -10.96 -9.15
C LEU A 70 12.36 -11.02 -7.71
N ARG A 71 11.87 -12.20 -7.32
CA ARG A 71 11.27 -12.41 -5.98
C ARG A 71 12.35 -12.42 -4.89
N ASN A 72 13.49 -13.04 -5.18
CA ASN A 72 14.64 -13.13 -4.30
C ASN A 72 15.96 -12.97 -5.09
N PRO A 73 16.30 -11.75 -5.52
CA PRO A 73 17.52 -11.50 -6.28
C PRO A 73 18.77 -11.61 -5.40
N HIS A 74 19.82 -12.26 -5.93
CA HIS A 74 21.11 -12.41 -5.27
C HIS A 74 22.07 -11.27 -5.67
N TYR A 75 21.83 -10.07 -5.13
CA TYR A 75 22.72 -8.93 -5.34
C TYR A 75 24.06 -9.11 -4.63
N SER A 76 25.14 -8.63 -5.25
CA SER A 76 26.46 -8.61 -4.63
C SER A 76 26.51 -7.60 -3.46
N PRO A 77 27.40 -7.80 -2.46
CA PRO A 77 27.59 -6.81 -1.39
C PRO A 77 27.95 -5.42 -1.92
N GLU A 78 28.65 -5.36 -3.04
CA GLU A 78 28.96 -4.11 -3.74
C GLU A 78 27.68 -3.35 -4.16
N ILE A 79 26.69 -4.05 -4.68
CA ILE A 79 25.41 -3.45 -5.05
C ILE A 79 24.67 -2.96 -3.79
N PHE A 80 24.60 -3.79 -2.74
CA PHE A 80 23.95 -3.42 -1.47
C PHE A 80 24.53 -2.16 -0.82
N ASN A 81 25.83 -1.89 -1.00
CA ASN A 81 26.46 -0.67 -0.48
C ASN A 81 26.11 0.59 -1.29
N LYS A 82 25.67 0.44 -2.55
CA LYS A 82 25.37 1.57 -3.45
C LYS A 82 23.90 2.00 -3.43
N ILE A 83 22.98 1.13 -3.01
CA ILE A 83 21.54 1.35 -3.14
C ILE A 83 20.77 0.92 -1.90
N THR A 84 19.64 1.58 -1.65
CA THR A 84 18.70 1.15 -0.61
C THR A 84 17.69 0.18 -1.18
N LEU A 85 17.73 -1.08 -0.75
CA LEU A 85 16.77 -2.13 -1.12
C LEU A 85 15.48 -1.99 -0.31
N ILE A 86 14.34 -1.86 -1.00
CA ILE A 86 12.99 -1.88 -0.42
C ILE A 86 12.28 -3.12 -0.91
N ASN A 87 12.03 -4.06 -0.01
CA ASN A 87 11.22 -5.22 -0.32
C ASN A 87 9.73 -4.88 -0.18
N SER A 88 9.02 -4.80 -1.31
CA SER A 88 7.55 -4.68 -1.36
C SER A 88 6.91 -5.97 -1.84
N ALA A 89 7.45 -7.12 -1.41
CA ALA A 89 6.74 -8.39 -1.52
C ALA A 89 5.42 -8.29 -0.75
N LEU A 90 4.36 -8.85 -1.34
CA LEU A 90 3.12 -9.08 -0.61
C LEU A 90 3.46 -9.96 0.60
N THR A 91 2.95 -9.60 1.79
CA THR A 91 3.09 -10.40 3.01
C THR A 91 1.82 -11.22 3.24
N LEU A 92 1.91 -12.28 4.04
CA LEU A 92 0.75 -13.12 4.35
C LEU A 92 -0.36 -12.30 5.03
N GLU A 93 0.02 -11.44 5.97
CA GLU A 93 -0.89 -10.55 6.70
C GLU A 93 -1.57 -9.55 5.77
N ALA A 94 -0.82 -8.93 4.86
CA ALA A 94 -1.38 -7.98 3.89
C ALA A 94 -2.40 -8.65 2.96
N LEU A 95 -2.13 -9.88 2.52
CA LEU A 95 -3.08 -10.63 1.71
C LEU A 95 -4.31 -11.08 2.52
N ASP A 96 -4.13 -11.57 3.74
CA ASP A 96 -5.24 -11.90 4.65
C ASP A 96 -6.17 -10.70 4.83
N ASP A 97 -5.63 -9.52 5.16
CA ASP A 97 -6.43 -8.30 5.30
C ASP A 97 -7.13 -7.87 4.00
N GLN A 98 -6.47 -8.04 2.84
CA GLN A 98 -7.06 -7.78 1.54
C GLN A 98 -8.25 -8.72 1.25
N LEU A 99 -8.08 -10.03 1.48
CA LEU A 99 -9.12 -11.03 1.28
C LEU A 99 -10.29 -10.85 2.27
N LEU A 100 -10.00 -10.44 3.51
CA LEU A 100 -11.00 -10.06 4.51
C LEU A 100 -11.86 -8.89 4.01
N GLY A 101 -11.23 -7.87 3.42
CA GLY A 101 -11.95 -6.75 2.79
C GLY A 101 -12.91 -7.23 1.70
N ILE A 102 -12.43 -8.10 0.81
CA ILE A 102 -13.21 -8.62 -0.32
C ILE A 102 -14.42 -9.44 0.15
N VAL A 103 -14.22 -10.40 1.06
CA VAL A 103 -15.32 -11.25 1.54
C VAL A 103 -16.36 -10.44 2.30
N VAL A 104 -15.94 -9.49 3.14
CA VAL A 104 -16.91 -8.63 3.86
C VAL A 104 -17.68 -7.76 2.88
N ALA A 105 -17.02 -7.15 1.89
CA ALA A 105 -17.70 -6.31 0.90
C ALA A 105 -18.79 -7.08 0.13
N LYS A 106 -18.57 -8.38 -0.11
CA LYS A 106 -19.54 -9.26 -0.77
C LYS A 106 -20.66 -9.74 0.16
N GLU A 107 -20.35 -10.07 1.41
CA GLU A 107 -21.33 -10.61 2.36
C GLU A 107 -22.17 -9.51 3.03
N GLN A 108 -21.61 -8.32 3.21
CA GLN A 108 -22.20 -7.19 3.93
C GLN A 108 -21.85 -5.86 3.23
N PRO A 109 -22.44 -5.60 2.05
CA PRO A 109 -22.17 -4.38 1.29
C PRO A 109 -22.53 -3.11 2.07
N ASP A 110 -23.64 -3.10 2.80
CA ASP A 110 -24.10 -1.94 3.59
C ASP A 110 -23.08 -1.55 4.68
N LEU A 111 -22.47 -2.54 5.34
CA LEU A 111 -21.42 -2.30 6.34
C LEU A 111 -20.14 -1.75 5.69
N GLN A 112 -19.84 -2.21 4.48
CA GLN A 112 -18.68 -1.73 3.73
C GLN A 112 -18.89 -0.28 3.26
N GLU A 113 -20.06 0.06 2.72
CA GLU A 113 -20.41 1.44 2.35
C GLU A 113 -20.34 2.38 3.56
N LYS A 114 -20.90 1.95 4.70
CA LYS A 114 -20.82 2.73 5.95
C LYS A 114 -19.39 2.94 6.41
N ARG A 115 -18.51 1.94 6.25
CA ARG A 115 -17.07 2.07 6.57
C ARG A 115 -16.39 3.09 5.67
N GLU A 116 -16.63 3.03 4.36
CA GLU A 116 -16.08 3.96 3.39
C GLU A 116 -16.53 5.40 3.68
N TYR A 117 -17.82 5.58 3.97
CA TYR A 117 -18.36 6.85 4.42
C TYR A 117 -17.63 7.37 5.66
N LEU A 118 -17.46 6.54 6.70
CA LEU A 118 -16.77 6.93 7.93
C LEU A 118 -15.30 7.31 7.71
N ILE A 119 -14.61 6.65 6.78
CA ILE A 119 -13.22 6.98 6.42
C ILE A 119 -13.17 8.39 5.82
N VAL A 120 -14.02 8.66 4.82
CA VAL A 120 -14.08 9.97 4.16
C VAL A 120 -14.46 11.06 5.15
N GLN A 121 -15.49 10.84 5.97
CA GLN A 121 -15.91 11.80 6.99
C GLN A 121 -14.82 12.03 8.05
N SER A 122 -14.09 10.99 8.47
CA SER A 122 -12.99 11.16 9.41
C SER A 122 -11.86 11.99 8.82
N ALA A 123 -11.53 11.81 7.53
CA ALA A 123 -10.51 12.60 6.84
C ALA A 123 -10.93 14.08 6.73
N LEU A 124 -12.18 14.33 6.32
CA LEU A 124 -12.76 15.68 6.25
C LEU A 124 -12.75 16.36 7.63
N ASN A 125 -13.24 15.68 8.67
CA ASN A 125 -13.26 16.19 10.02
C ASN A 125 -11.85 16.55 10.54
N SER A 126 -10.85 15.70 10.28
CA SER A 126 -9.47 15.98 10.66
C SER A 126 -8.89 17.18 9.92
N LYS A 127 -9.22 17.34 8.63
CA LYS A 127 -8.82 18.51 7.84
C LYS A 127 -9.44 19.79 8.39
N THR A 128 -10.76 19.80 8.60
CA THR A 128 -11.47 20.96 9.16
C THR A 128 -10.99 21.29 10.57
N LEU A 129 -10.69 20.30 11.40
CA LEU A 129 -10.13 20.53 12.73
C LEU A 129 -8.79 21.28 12.64
N LYS A 130 -7.92 20.87 11.71
CA LYS A 130 -6.64 21.53 11.46
C LYS A 130 -6.83 22.96 10.94
N GLU A 131 -7.74 23.17 10.00
CA GLU A 131 -8.07 24.51 9.48
C GLU A 131 -8.56 25.44 10.61
N VAL A 132 -9.38 24.93 11.53
CA VAL A 132 -9.83 25.68 12.71
C VAL A 132 -8.65 26.00 13.65
N GLU A 133 -7.75 25.04 13.88
CA GLU A 133 -6.54 25.26 14.71
C GLU A 133 -5.59 26.29 14.07
N ASP A 134 -5.36 26.21 12.76
CA ASP A 134 -4.52 27.15 12.01
C ASP A 134 -5.13 28.57 12.03
N ASN A 135 -6.46 28.70 11.89
CA ASN A 135 -7.16 29.98 11.99
C ASN A 135 -7.02 30.60 13.40
N ILE A 136 -7.16 29.79 14.46
CA ILE A 136 -6.96 30.25 15.85
C ILE A 136 -5.54 30.78 16.03
N LEU A 137 -4.52 30.06 15.54
CA LEU A 137 -3.12 30.48 15.63
C LEU A 137 -2.88 31.78 14.86
N GLN A 138 -3.47 31.93 13.68
CA GLN A 138 -3.36 33.15 12.88
C GLN A 138 -3.93 34.35 13.64
N ILE A 139 -5.13 34.23 14.21
CA ILE A 139 -5.77 35.30 14.99
C ILE A 139 -4.91 35.66 16.20
N LEU A 140 -4.48 34.66 16.98
CA LEU A 140 -3.60 34.88 18.14
C LEU A 140 -2.28 35.58 17.78
N SER A 141 -1.71 35.26 16.60
CA SER A 141 -0.48 35.89 16.12
C SER A 141 -0.69 37.32 15.63
N ALA A 142 -1.86 37.62 15.06
CA ALA A 142 -2.18 38.93 14.48
C ALA A 142 -2.64 39.95 15.54
N SER A 143 -3.35 39.50 16.58
CA SER A 143 -3.94 40.39 17.59
C SER A 143 -2.94 40.90 18.66
N GLY A 144 -1.70 40.41 18.68
CA GLY A 144 -0.62 40.92 19.53
C GLY A 144 -0.97 40.95 21.03
N VAL A 145 -0.72 42.08 21.71
CA VAL A 145 -0.92 42.25 23.17
C VAL A 145 -2.38 42.58 23.54
N SER A 146 -3.22 42.99 22.59
CA SER A 146 -4.57 43.52 22.86
C SER A 146 -5.72 42.68 22.29
N ILE A 147 -5.62 41.35 22.35
CA ILE A 147 -6.70 40.47 21.87
C ILE A 147 -7.99 40.60 22.69
N LEU A 148 -7.89 41.07 23.94
CA LEU A 148 -9.04 41.32 24.80
C LEU A 148 -9.86 42.55 24.36
N GLU A 149 -9.29 43.41 23.52
CA GLU A 149 -9.96 44.60 22.97
C GLU A 149 -10.49 44.36 21.54
N ASP A 150 -10.11 43.25 20.89
CA ASP A 150 -10.55 42.87 19.55
C ASP A 150 -11.79 41.97 19.64
N GLU A 151 -12.96 42.60 19.70
CA GLU A 151 -14.27 41.92 19.77
C GLU A 151 -14.46 40.90 18.62
N LYS A 152 -13.93 41.18 17.43
CA LYS A 152 -14.01 40.27 16.28
C LYS A 152 -13.13 39.03 16.49
N ALA A 153 -11.93 39.20 17.05
CA ALA A 153 -11.08 38.06 17.40
C ALA A 153 -11.76 37.16 18.43
N ILE A 154 -12.43 37.74 19.44
CA ILE A 154 -13.17 37.00 20.46
C ILE A 154 -14.32 36.19 19.85
N GLU A 155 -15.15 36.80 18.99
CA GLU A 155 -16.26 36.10 18.31
C GLU A 155 -15.79 34.93 17.44
N ILE A 156 -14.69 35.12 16.70
CA ILE A 156 -14.14 34.06 15.85
C ILE A 156 -13.54 32.93 16.70
N LEU A 157 -12.90 33.25 17.83
CA LEU A 157 -12.38 32.25 18.76
C LEU A 157 -13.50 31.42 19.40
N ASP A 158 -14.59 32.05 19.83
CA ASP A 158 -15.73 31.35 20.42
C ASP A 158 -16.45 30.46 19.42
N SER A 159 -16.71 30.95 18.20
CA SER A 159 -17.30 30.13 17.14
C SER A 159 -16.39 28.96 16.73
N SER A 160 -15.08 29.19 16.60
CA SER A 160 -14.07 28.16 16.33
C SER A 160 -14.02 27.09 17.42
N LYS A 161 -14.14 27.49 18.70
CA LYS A 161 -14.20 26.56 19.83
C LYS A 161 -15.44 25.67 19.77
N ILE A 162 -16.61 26.24 19.47
CA ILE A 162 -17.86 25.47 19.33
C ILE A 162 -17.71 24.43 18.21
N ILE A 163 -17.25 24.86 17.02
CA ILE A 163 -17.04 23.97 15.87
C ILE A 163 -16.04 22.85 16.20
N SER A 164 -14.89 23.18 16.81
CA SER A 164 -13.87 22.20 17.20
C SER A 164 -14.43 21.16 18.19
N THR A 165 -15.22 21.60 19.19
CA THR A 165 -15.83 20.66 20.15
C THR A 165 -16.86 19.74 19.50
N ASP A 166 -17.68 20.23 18.57
CA ASP A 166 -18.64 19.42 17.83
C ASP A 166 -17.93 18.38 16.93
N ILE A 167 -16.91 18.81 16.18
CA ILE A 167 -16.09 17.91 15.33
C ILE A 167 -15.45 16.81 16.19
N LYS A 168 -14.88 17.16 17.35
CA LYS A 168 -14.29 16.18 18.28
C LYS A 168 -15.33 15.16 18.76
N ARG A 169 -16.55 15.59 19.10
CA ARG A 169 -17.65 14.68 19.47
C ARG A 169 -18.03 13.74 18.31
N LYS A 170 -18.18 14.28 17.10
CA LYS A 170 -18.47 13.49 15.89
C LYS A 170 -17.37 12.47 15.58
N GLN A 171 -16.09 12.85 15.73
CA GLN A 171 -14.97 11.92 15.56
C GLN A 171 -14.98 10.78 16.58
N VAL A 172 -15.30 11.05 17.85
CA VAL A 172 -15.41 10.00 18.87
C VAL A 172 -16.52 9.00 18.52
N ALA A 173 -17.69 9.48 18.10
CA ALA A 173 -18.79 8.62 17.66
C ALA A 173 -18.44 7.80 16.41
N ALA A 174 -17.78 8.43 15.43
CA ALA A 174 -17.30 7.76 14.21
C ALA A 174 -16.29 6.65 14.53
N ARG A 175 -15.32 6.90 15.43
CA ARG A 175 -14.34 5.90 15.87
C ARG A 175 -14.99 4.71 16.58
N LYS A 176 -15.98 4.96 17.44
CA LYS A 176 -16.74 3.88 18.10
C LYS A 176 -17.46 3.01 17.07
N THR A 177 -18.10 3.64 16.09
CA THR A 177 -18.80 2.92 15.01
C THR A 177 -17.83 2.14 14.13
N ALA A 178 -16.69 2.74 13.75
CA ALA A 178 -15.66 2.06 12.98
C ALA A 178 -15.12 0.82 13.70
N LYS A 179 -14.88 0.93 15.02
CA LYS A 179 -14.45 -0.22 15.84
C LYS A 179 -15.46 -1.35 15.83
N GLN A 180 -16.76 -1.06 15.97
CA GLN A 180 -17.81 -2.07 15.89
C GLN A 180 -17.86 -2.76 14.51
N ILE A 181 -17.66 -1.99 13.44
CA ILE A 181 -17.56 -2.55 12.09
C ILE A 181 -16.34 -3.46 11.99
N ASP A 182 -15.18 -3.03 12.49
CA ASP A 182 -13.95 -3.84 12.45
C ASP A 182 -14.05 -5.12 13.28
N GLU A 183 -14.72 -5.09 14.44
CA GLU A 183 -15.04 -6.28 15.24
C GLU A 183 -15.91 -7.25 14.45
N PHE A 184 -16.97 -6.74 13.79
CA PHE A 184 -17.82 -7.58 12.93
C PHE A 184 -17.04 -8.19 11.77
N ARG A 185 -16.11 -7.44 11.15
CA ARG A 185 -15.26 -7.96 10.06
C ARG A 185 -14.44 -9.16 10.50
N GLN A 186 -13.96 -9.20 11.74
CA GLN A 186 -13.16 -10.32 12.24
C GLN A 186 -13.90 -11.67 12.20
N ASN A 187 -15.23 -11.67 12.16
CA ASN A 187 -16.03 -12.88 12.00
C ASN A 187 -15.71 -13.64 10.70
N TYR A 188 -15.22 -12.96 9.67
CA TYR A 188 -14.81 -13.56 8.38
C TYR A 188 -13.29 -13.77 8.26
N ARG A 189 -12.51 -13.46 9.30
CA ARG A 189 -11.03 -13.58 9.29
C ARG A 189 -10.57 -15.01 9.02
N SER A 190 -11.31 -16.00 9.52
CA SER A 190 -10.97 -17.41 9.38
C SER A 190 -10.88 -17.87 7.93
N ILE A 191 -11.83 -17.46 7.07
CA ILE A 191 -11.81 -17.78 5.64
C ILE A 191 -10.73 -16.98 4.90
N ALA A 192 -10.51 -15.71 5.25
CA ALA A 192 -9.48 -14.88 4.64
C ALA A 192 -8.07 -15.43 4.88
N LYS A 193 -7.75 -15.78 6.14
CA LYS A 193 -6.48 -16.39 6.54
C LYS A 193 -6.26 -17.75 5.88
N TYR A 194 -7.30 -18.58 5.81
CA TYR A 194 -7.27 -19.86 5.11
C TYR A 194 -6.92 -19.67 3.63
N SER A 195 -7.62 -18.77 2.93
CA SER A 195 -7.37 -18.48 1.53
C SER A 195 -5.98 -17.89 1.29
N ALA A 196 -5.52 -16.98 2.15
CA ALA A 196 -4.16 -16.41 2.06
C ALA A 196 -3.10 -17.51 2.17
N THR A 197 -3.26 -18.45 3.12
CA THR A 197 -2.34 -19.59 3.28
C THR A 197 -2.28 -20.46 2.02
N LEU A 198 -3.43 -20.71 1.39
CA LEU A 198 -3.49 -21.46 0.13
C LEU A 198 -2.78 -20.73 -1.02
N TYR A 199 -2.90 -19.40 -1.10
CA TYR A 199 -2.19 -18.63 -2.12
C TYR A 199 -0.67 -18.78 -2.01
N TYR A 200 -0.12 -18.66 -0.80
CA TYR A 200 1.33 -18.85 -0.59
C TYR A 200 1.78 -20.26 -0.93
N SER A 201 0.99 -21.26 -0.53
CA SER A 201 1.24 -22.66 -0.90
C SER A 201 1.30 -22.86 -2.43
N ILE A 202 0.47 -22.12 -3.18
CA ILE A 202 0.45 -22.17 -4.65
C ILE A 202 1.65 -21.44 -5.26
N ILE A 203 2.03 -20.28 -4.74
CA ILE A 203 3.20 -19.56 -5.27
C ILE A 203 4.46 -20.43 -5.12
N ASP A 204 4.58 -21.17 -4.02
CA ASP A 204 5.73 -22.01 -3.75
C ASP A 204 5.82 -23.23 -4.68
N LEU A 205 4.78 -23.54 -5.47
CA LEU A 205 4.85 -24.52 -6.56
C LEU A 205 5.86 -24.13 -7.65
N SER A 206 6.15 -22.83 -7.80
CA SER A 206 7.21 -22.35 -8.71
C SER A 206 8.59 -22.93 -8.39
N ASN A 207 8.84 -23.33 -7.13
CA ASN A 207 10.09 -23.97 -6.72
C ASN A 207 10.22 -25.41 -7.27
N ILE A 208 9.09 -26.06 -7.58
CA ILE A 208 9.06 -27.40 -8.19
C ILE A 208 9.21 -27.29 -9.70
N ASN A 209 8.49 -26.35 -10.32
CA ASN A 209 8.61 -26.07 -11.75
C ASN A 209 8.43 -24.57 -12.00
N PRO A 210 9.39 -23.88 -12.64
CA PRO A 210 9.29 -22.45 -12.94
C PRO A 210 8.06 -22.05 -13.77
N MET A 211 7.41 -22.99 -14.47
CA MET A 211 6.17 -22.74 -15.21
C MET A 211 4.92 -22.63 -14.31
N TYR A 212 4.98 -23.07 -13.05
CA TYR A 212 3.86 -23.00 -12.11
C TYR A 212 3.78 -21.63 -11.44
N GLN A 213 3.49 -20.63 -12.26
CA GLN A 213 3.31 -19.26 -11.82
C GLN A 213 1.85 -18.86 -11.93
N TYR A 214 1.33 -18.27 -10.86
CA TYR A 214 -0.05 -17.83 -10.77
C TYR A 214 -0.08 -16.37 -10.34
N SER A 215 -0.82 -15.54 -11.07
CA SER A 215 -0.95 -14.13 -10.72
C SER A 215 -1.89 -13.94 -9.52
N LEU A 216 -1.60 -12.93 -8.70
CA LEU A 216 -2.48 -12.53 -7.61
C LEU A 216 -3.89 -12.16 -8.12
N SER A 217 -3.97 -11.44 -9.24
CA SER A 217 -5.25 -11.02 -9.82
C SER A 217 -6.12 -12.20 -10.20
N TRP A 218 -5.54 -13.26 -10.79
CA TRP A 218 -6.28 -14.49 -11.08
C TRP A 218 -6.82 -15.14 -9.81
N PHE A 219 -5.99 -15.24 -8.77
CA PHE A 219 -6.39 -15.82 -7.49
C PHE A 219 -7.52 -15.04 -6.83
N ILE A 220 -7.43 -13.70 -6.82
CA ILE A 220 -8.48 -12.81 -6.29
C ILE A 220 -9.79 -12.99 -7.08
N ASN A 221 -9.73 -13.03 -8.41
CA ASN A 221 -10.92 -13.25 -9.24
C ASN A 221 -11.57 -14.61 -8.93
N LEU A 222 -10.77 -15.66 -8.77
CA LEU A 222 -11.27 -16.98 -8.39
C LEU A 222 -11.91 -16.97 -6.99
N TYR A 223 -11.33 -16.23 -6.04
CA TYR A 223 -11.88 -16.05 -4.70
C TYR A 223 -13.26 -15.37 -4.75
N VAL A 224 -13.36 -14.26 -5.50
CA VAL A 224 -14.62 -13.52 -5.72
C VAL A 224 -15.70 -14.42 -6.33
N VAL A 225 -15.38 -15.12 -7.43
CA VAL A 225 -16.31 -16.05 -8.08
C VAL A 225 -16.75 -17.16 -7.13
N SER A 226 -15.84 -17.66 -6.29
CA SER A 226 -16.16 -18.72 -5.33
C SER A 226 -17.08 -18.24 -4.21
N ILE A 227 -16.96 -16.98 -3.77
CA ILE A 227 -17.89 -16.37 -2.80
C ILE A 227 -19.30 -16.29 -3.39
N ASP A 228 -19.40 -15.83 -4.64
CA ASP A 228 -20.67 -15.66 -5.35
C ASP A 228 -21.37 -17.02 -5.62
N MET A 229 -20.60 -18.08 -5.91
CA MET A 229 -21.12 -19.43 -6.16
C MET A 229 -21.44 -20.21 -4.88
N ALA A 230 -20.85 -19.88 -3.74
CA ALA A 230 -21.03 -20.63 -2.52
C ALA A 230 -22.47 -20.53 -1.99
N ASN A 231 -22.98 -21.62 -1.41
CA ASN A 231 -24.33 -21.67 -0.84
C ASN A 231 -24.52 -20.62 0.27
N LYS A 232 -25.63 -19.86 0.21
CA LYS A 232 -25.96 -18.84 1.20
C LYS A 232 -26.48 -19.49 2.50
N SER A 233 -26.20 -18.88 3.64
CA SER A 233 -26.76 -19.28 4.94
C SER A 233 -26.85 -18.09 5.88
N LYS A 234 -27.91 -18.03 6.70
CA LYS A 234 -28.04 -17.02 7.78
C LYS A 234 -27.16 -17.36 8.99
N ASN A 235 -26.80 -18.63 9.15
CA ASN A 235 -25.85 -19.04 10.19
C ASN A 235 -24.43 -18.81 9.66
N LEU A 236 -23.68 -17.95 10.36
CA LEU A 236 -22.33 -17.55 9.96
C LEU A 236 -21.38 -18.74 9.85
N GLU A 237 -21.32 -19.63 10.84
CA GLU A 237 -20.42 -20.80 10.82
C GLU A 237 -20.68 -21.68 9.61
N ARG A 238 -21.96 -21.94 9.32
CA ARG A 238 -22.36 -22.70 8.15
C ARG A 238 -22.02 -21.97 6.85
N ARG A 239 -22.16 -20.64 6.79
CA ARG A 239 -21.76 -19.83 5.64
C ARG A 239 -20.25 -19.90 5.42
N LEU A 240 -19.44 -19.77 6.47
CA LEU A 240 -17.97 -19.88 6.39
C LEU A 240 -17.53 -21.27 5.90
N ASP A 241 -18.21 -22.34 6.33
CA ASP A 241 -17.92 -23.68 5.82
C ASP A 241 -18.24 -23.82 4.32
N PHE A 242 -19.38 -23.27 3.86
CA PHE A 242 -19.71 -23.25 2.43
C PHE A 242 -18.68 -22.47 1.61
N LEU A 243 -18.31 -21.27 2.06
CA LEU A 243 -17.27 -20.45 1.43
C LEU A 243 -15.96 -21.23 1.31
N ARG A 244 -15.52 -21.85 2.41
CA ARG A 244 -14.29 -22.65 2.45
C ARG A 244 -14.35 -23.83 1.47
N LYS A 245 -15.42 -24.62 1.48
CA LYS A 245 -15.57 -25.80 0.62
C LYS A 245 -15.58 -25.42 -0.86
N THR A 246 -16.41 -24.44 -1.24
CA THR A 246 -16.51 -23.98 -2.63
C THR A 246 -15.19 -23.40 -3.13
N PHE A 247 -14.55 -22.54 -2.33
CA PHE A 247 -13.26 -21.96 -2.71
C PHE A 247 -12.17 -23.02 -2.85
N THR A 248 -12.05 -23.94 -1.89
CA THR A 248 -11.06 -25.03 -1.93
C THR A 248 -11.25 -25.90 -3.16
N TYR A 249 -12.49 -26.28 -3.47
CA TYR A 249 -12.80 -27.09 -4.64
C TYR A 249 -12.44 -26.37 -5.94
N ASN A 250 -12.87 -25.11 -6.09
CA ASN A 250 -12.60 -24.32 -7.29
C ASN A 250 -11.09 -24.10 -7.48
N LEU A 251 -10.36 -23.79 -6.41
CA LEU A 251 -8.91 -23.63 -6.44
C LEU A 251 -8.22 -24.93 -6.85
N TYR A 252 -8.56 -26.04 -6.19
CA TYR A 252 -8.00 -27.35 -6.52
C TYR A 252 -8.23 -27.73 -7.99
N GLN A 253 -9.45 -27.59 -8.49
CA GLN A 253 -9.78 -27.93 -9.87
C GLN A 253 -8.97 -27.10 -10.88
N ASN A 254 -8.83 -25.79 -10.66
CA ASN A 254 -8.06 -24.95 -11.59
C ASN A 254 -6.56 -25.22 -11.52
N ILE A 255 -6.00 -25.46 -10.32
CA ILE A 255 -4.59 -25.83 -10.17
C ILE A 255 -4.33 -27.19 -10.82
N CYS A 256 -5.13 -28.22 -10.53
CA CYS A 256 -4.95 -29.55 -11.15
C CYS A 256 -5.08 -29.53 -12.68
N ARG A 257 -5.83 -28.61 -13.28
CA ARG A 257 -5.88 -28.47 -14.75
C ARG A 257 -4.59 -27.90 -15.35
N SER A 258 -3.85 -27.11 -14.58
CA SER A 258 -2.61 -26.46 -15.03
C SER A 258 -1.34 -27.25 -14.71
N LEU A 259 -1.38 -28.18 -13.74
CA LEU A 259 -0.25 -29.03 -13.41
C LEU A 259 0.01 -30.12 -14.47
N PHE A 260 1.27 -30.52 -14.63
CA PHE A 260 1.63 -31.71 -15.40
C PHE A 260 1.16 -32.96 -14.66
N ASP A 261 0.78 -34.01 -15.38
CA ASP A 261 0.23 -35.23 -14.77
C ASP A 261 1.18 -35.90 -13.77
N LYS A 262 2.50 -35.82 -14.00
CA LYS A 262 3.52 -36.30 -13.06
C LYS A 262 3.49 -35.60 -11.69
N ASN A 263 2.96 -34.38 -11.62
CA ASN A 263 2.90 -33.55 -10.42
C ASN A 263 1.48 -33.49 -9.83
N LYS A 264 0.52 -34.22 -10.41
CA LYS A 264 -0.82 -34.41 -9.82
C LYS A 264 -0.76 -35.61 -8.88
N VAL A 265 -1.28 -35.46 -7.67
CA VAL A 265 -1.58 -36.62 -6.84
C VAL A 265 -2.70 -37.38 -7.53
N LYS A 266 -2.39 -38.58 -8.05
CA LYS A 266 -3.42 -39.50 -8.54
C LYS A 266 -4.34 -39.80 -7.37
N LYS A 267 -5.64 -39.49 -7.49
CA LYS A 267 -6.64 -40.00 -6.56
C LYS A 267 -6.53 -41.52 -6.57
N SER A 268 -6.06 -42.11 -5.47
CA SER A 268 -6.27 -43.53 -5.16
C SER A 268 -7.72 -43.73 -4.77
#